data_AF-A0A1X1GDE1-F1
#
_entry.id   AF-A0A1X1GDE1-F1
#
_cell.length_a   1.000
_cell.length_b   1.000
_cell.length_c   1.000
_cell.angle_alpha   90.00
_cell.angle_beta   90.00
_cell.angle_gamma   90.00
#
_symmetry.space_group_name_H-M   'P 1'
#
loop_
_entity.id
_entity.type
_entity.pdbx_description
1 polymer ?
#
loop_
_entity_poly.entity_id
_entity_poly.type
_entity_poly.pdbx_seq_one_letter_code
_entity_poly.pdbx_strand_id
1 'polypeptide(L)'
;MIKKAIFRGIIPFVIMTSLAIFIRLQGIDIFQVKSTFLVGIIATSIASASVIYEIEKWSLFKQSIIHFIIMLFTVLPCLLFSGWYKLVSILDYLIVLGQFLLVGSFLWLIAYIIFGKLLKK
;
A
#
# COMPACT_ATOMS: atom_id res chain seq x y z
N MET A 1 -0.37 0.01 19.90
CA MET A 1 -0.62 0.42 18.49
C MET A 1 0.66 0.46 17.67
N ILE A 2 1.63 1.33 18.01
CA ILE A 2 2.89 1.47 17.25
C ILE A 2 3.65 0.14 17.09
N LYS A 3 3.82 -0.63 18.19
CA LYS A 3 4.47 -1.96 18.13
C LYS A 3 3.79 -2.91 17.14
N LYS A 4 2.45 -2.92 17.06
CA LYS A 4 1.69 -3.74 16.11
C LYS A 4 1.91 -3.26 14.67
N ALA A 5 1.93 -1.95 14.46
CA ALA A 5 2.16 -1.37 13.14
C ALA A 5 3.54 -1.76 12.61
N ILE A 6 4.58 -1.59 13.44
CA ILE A 6 5.96 -1.98 13.13
C ILE A 6 6.03 -3.48 12.83
N PHE A 7 5.44 -4.32 13.69
CA PHE A 7 5.49 -5.77 13.52
C PHE A 7 4.82 -6.24 12.22
N ARG A 8 3.70 -5.63 11.82
CA ARG A 8 3.03 -5.96 10.55
C ARG A 8 3.77 -5.44 9.34
N GLY A 9 4.33 -4.24 9.43
CA GLY A 9 5.07 -3.61 8.35
C GLY A 9 6.43 -4.24 8.08
N ILE A 10 7.15 -4.69 9.13
CA ILE A 10 8.52 -5.19 8.96
C ILE A 10 8.57 -6.48 8.15
N ILE A 11 7.54 -7.32 8.22
CA ILE A 11 7.46 -8.59 7.50
C ILE A 11 7.56 -8.37 5.97
N PRO A 12 6.61 -7.67 5.32
CA PRO A 12 6.70 -7.40 3.89
C PRO A 12 7.92 -6.54 3.55
N PHE A 13 8.33 -5.61 4.42
CA PHE A 13 9.50 -4.77 4.17
C PHE A 13 10.78 -5.61 4.01
N VAL A 14 11.05 -6.51 4.96
CA VAL A 14 12.24 -7.36 4.95
C VAL A 14 12.20 -8.32 3.78
N ILE A 15 11.06 -8.97 3.52
CA ILE A 15 10.92 -9.93 2.42
C ILE A 15 11.18 -9.24 1.08
N MET A 16 10.50 -8.13 0.80
CA MET A 16 10.58 -7.46 -0.49
C MET A 16 11.92 -6.75 -0.70
N THR A 17 12.52 -6.21 0.36
CA THR A 17 13.87 -5.62 0.28
C THR A 17 14.93 -6.69 0.03
N SER A 18 14.84 -7.84 0.72
CA SER A 18 15.72 -8.98 0.48
C SER A 18 15.60 -9.48 -0.95
N LEU A 19 14.37 -9.56 -1.47
CA LEU A 19 14.10 -9.95 -2.85
C LEU A 19 14.68 -8.92 -3.85
N ALA A 20 14.50 -7.62 -3.61
CA ALA A 20 15.06 -6.58 -4.46
C ALA A 20 16.60 -6.62 -4.51
N ILE A 21 17.25 -6.89 -3.36
CA ILE A 21 18.70 -7.08 -3.27
C ILE A 21 19.10 -8.31 -4.07
N PHE A 22 18.41 -9.45 -3.90
CA PHE A 22 18.70 -10.68 -4.62
C PHE A 22 18.59 -10.51 -6.14
N ILE A 23 17.51 -9.88 -6.62
CA ILE A 23 17.32 -9.51 -8.04
C ILE A 23 18.49 -8.64 -8.53
N ARG A 24 18.93 -7.68 -7.72
CA ARG A 24 20.08 -6.82 -8.08
C ARG A 24 21.38 -7.62 -8.19
N LEU A 25 21.62 -8.58 -7.30
CA LEU A 25 22.81 -9.44 -7.33
C LEU A 25 22.83 -10.38 -8.55
N GLN A 26 21.66 -10.72 -9.09
CA GLN A 26 21.54 -11.50 -10.33
C GLN A 26 21.79 -10.68 -11.60
N GLY A 27 22.04 -9.37 -11.49
CA GLY A 27 22.22 -8.49 -12.64
C GLY A 27 20.93 -8.24 -13.44
N ILE A 28 19.76 -8.48 -12.83
CA ILE A 28 18.46 -8.19 -13.45
C ILE A 28 18.29 -6.67 -13.57
N ASP A 29 17.51 -6.27 -14.57
CA ASP A 29 17.20 -4.89 -14.89
C ASP A 29 16.80 -4.02 -13.68
N ILE A 30 17.31 -2.78 -13.65
CA ILE A 30 17.15 -1.86 -12.52
C ILE A 30 15.69 -1.44 -12.30
N PHE A 31 14.87 -1.42 -13.35
CA PHE A 31 13.44 -1.14 -13.23
C PHE A 31 12.74 -2.22 -12.43
N GLN A 32 13.13 -3.49 -12.60
CA GLN A 32 12.56 -4.59 -11.81
C GLN A 32 12.97 -4.49 -10.34
N VAL A 33 14.25 -4.24 -10.05
CA VAL A 33 14.75 -4.02 -8.67
C VAL A 33 13.97 -2.90 -7.98
N LYS A 34 13.82 -1.75 -8.65
CA LYS A 34 13.08 -0.60 -8.14
C LYS A 34 11.60 -0.94 -7.92
N SER A 35 10.98 -1.63 -8.87
CA SER A 35 9.58 -2.04 -8.78
C SER A 35 9.35 -2.97 -7.58
N THR A 36 10.18 -3.99 -7.39
CA THR A 36 10.11 -4.90 -6.25
C THR A 36 10.25 -4.14 -4.92
N PHE A 37 11.20 -3.22 -4.84
CA PHE A 37 11.39 -2.42 -3.63
C PHE A 37 10.18 -1.52 -3.32
N LEU A 38 9.63 -0.83 -4.32
CA LEU A 38 8.45 0.03 -4.15
C LEU A 38 7.19 -0.77 -3.79
N VAL A 39 6.99 -1.97 -4.35
CA VAL A 39 5.93 -2.89 -3.90
C VAL A 39 6.13 -3.25 -2.42
N GLY A 40 7.38 -3.44 -1.98
CA GLY A 40 7.71 -3.60 -0.57
C GLY A 40 7.23 -2.46 0.31
N ILE A 41 7.45 -1.20 -0.11
CA ILE A 41 6.98 -0.01 0.62
C ILE A 41 5.45 0.06 0.64
N ILE A 42 4.79 -0.23 -0.48
CA ILE A 42 3.33 -0.28 -0.58
C ILE A 42 2.76 -1.32 0.39
N ALA A 43 3.25 -2.56 0.32
CA ALA A 43 2.81 -3.65 1.19
C ALA A 43 3.06 -3.35 2.68
N THR A 44 4.22 -2.76 3.00
CA THR A 44 4.57 -2.30 4.35
C THR A 44 3.60 -1.25 4.86
N SER A 45 3.24 -0.29 4.02
CA SER A 45 2.32 0.79 4.38
C SER A 45 0.92 0.25 4.65
N ILE A 46 0.40 -0.63 3.78
CA ILE A 46 -0.90 -1.28 3.94
C ILE A 46 -0.93 -2.11 5.24
N ALA A 47 0.07 -2.97 5.44
CA ALA A 47 0.16 -3.83 6.62
C ALA A 47 0.27 -3.03 7.92
N SER A 48 1.09 -1.96 7.93
CA SER A 48 1.25 -1.09 9.09
C SER A 48 -0.03 -0.32 9.40
N ALA A 49 -0.68 0.24 8.38
CA ALA A 49 -1.90 1.03 8.52
C ALA A 49 -3.13 0.17 8.88
N SER A 50 -3.07 -1.15 8.70
CA SER A 50 -4.16 -2.06 9.09
C SER A 50 -4.53 -1.97 10.58
N VAL A 51 -3.59 -1.58 11.45
CA VAL A 51 -3.83 -1.45 12.90
C VAL A 51 -4.86 -0.38 13.25
N ILE A 52 -5.15 0.54 12.32
CA ILE A 52 -6.16 1.59 12.48
C ILE A 52 -7.54 0.97 12.71
N TYR A 53 -7.83 -0.15 12.06
CA TYR A 53 -9.10 -0.86 12.18
C TYR A 53 -9.27 -1.59 13.53
N GLU A 54 -8.23 -1.64 14.37
CA GLU A 54 -8.32 -2.19 15.73
C GLU A 54 -8.67 -1.13 16.78
N ILE A 55 -8.83 0.13 16.39
CA ILE A 55 -9.17 1.21 17.32
C ILE A 55 -10.69 1.22 17.52
N GLU A 56 -11.19 0.36 18.41
CA GLU A 56 -12.62 0.16 18.68
C GLU A 56 -13.39 1.46 18.98
N LYS A 57 -12.72 2.45 19.59
CA LYS A 57 -13.32 3.75 19.92
C LYS A 57 -13.62 4.63 18.70
N TRP A 58 -13.09 4.30 17.53
CA TRP A 58 -13.29 5.08 16.31
C TRP A 58 -14.35 4.45 15.43
N SER A 59 -15.22 5.28 14.86
CA SER A 59 -16.15 4.80 13.84
C SER A 59 -15.39 4.28 12.61
N LEU A 60 -15.97 3.30 11.92
CA LEU A 60 -15.40 2.76 10.67
C LEU A 60 -15.12 3.86 9.65
N PHE A 61 -15.97 4.89 9.60
CA PHE A 61 -15.77 6.07 8.74
C PHE A 61 -14.47 6.81 9.09
N LYS A 62 -14.24 7.11 10.37
CA LYS A 62 -13.01 7.77 10.84
C LYS A 62 -11.78 6.90 10.56
N GLN A 63 -11.85 5.60 10.84
CA GLN A 63 -10.77 4.66 10.55
C GLN A 63 -10.43 4.64 9.05
N SER A 64 -11.45 4.60 8.19
CA SER A 64 -11.29 4.54 6.74
C SER A 64 -10.70 5.82 6.15
N ILE A 65 -11.13 7.00 6.63
CA ILE A 65 -10.53 8.28 6.21
C ILE A 65 -9.05 8.33 6.57
N ILE A 66 -8.69 7.95 7.80
CA ILE A 66 -7.29 8.01 8.24
C ILE A 66 -6.44 7.00 7.47
N HIS A 67 -6.94 5.79 7.25
CA HIS A 67 -6.26 4.80 6.41
C HIS A 67 -6.06 5.32 4.98
N PHE A 68 -7.11 5.90 4.38
CA PHE A 68 -7.05 6.49 3.04
C PHE A 68 -6.00 7.61 2.94
N ILE A 69 -5.96 8.53 3.92
CA ILE A 69 -4.96 9.60 3.96
C ILE A 69 -3.54 9.01 4.01
N ILE A 70 -3.31 7.97 4.82
CA ILE A 70 -1.99 7.33 4.86
C ILE A 70 -1.65 6.70 3.51
N MET A 71 -2.60 6.00 2.85
CA MET A 71 -2.38 5.45 1.52
C MET A 71 -2.10 6.54 0.48
N LEU A 72 -2.76 7.69 0.58
CA LEU A 72 -2.56 8.84 -0.29
C LEU A 72 -1.11 9.39 -0.18
N PHE A 73 -0.51 9.39 1.01
CA PHE A 73 0.86 9.87 1.21
C PHE A 73 1.94 8.79 1.12
N THR A 74 1.56 7.52 0.99
CA THR A 74 2.52 6.40 0.91
C THR A 74 2.45 5.68 -0.42
N VAL A 75 1.28 5.15 -0.78
CA VAL A 75 1.06 4.33 -1.97
C VAL A 75 1.04 5.18 -3.23
N LEU A 76 0.29 6.29 -3.25
CA LEU A 76 0.19 7.13 -4.46
C LEU A 76 1.57 7.69 -4.89
N PRO A 77 2.42 8.23 -3.99
CA PRO A 77 3.79 8.60 -4.35
C PRO A 77 4.60 7.42 -4.91
N CYS A 78 4.49 6.23 -4.33
CA CYS A 78 5.16 5.05 -4.87
C CYS A 78 4.71 4.73 -6.30
N LEU A 79 3.42 4.85 -6.61
CA LEU A 79 2.89 4.67 -7.97
C LEU A 79 3.49 5.70 -8.93
N LEU A 80 3.54 6.97 -8.53
CA LEU A 80 4.08 8.05 -9.37
C LEU A 80 5.59 7.91 -9.60
N PHE A 81 6.35 7.52 -8.57
CA PHE A 81 7.80 7.34 -8.67
C PHE A 81 8.20 6.00 -9.26
N SER A 82 7.28 5.05 -9.43
CA SER A 82 7.60 3.69 -9.89
C SER A 82 8.24 3.62 -11.27
N GLY A 83 7.82 4.50 -12.19
CA GLY A 83 8.08 4.35 -13.61
C GLY A 83 7.15 3.35 -14.32
N TRP A 84 6.13 2.82 -13.63
CA TRP A 84 5.09 1.97 -14.25
C TRP A 84 4.22 2.75 -15.22
N TYR A 85 4.16 4.06 -15.05
CA TYR A 85 3.36 4.98 -15.84
C TYR A 85 4.26 5.93 -16.61
N LYS A 86 3.90 6.19 -17.86
CA LYS A 86 4.52 7.24 -18.66
C LYS A 86 3.86 8.57 -18.29
N LEU A 87 4.51 9.35 -17.43
CA LEU A 87 3.97 10.61 -16.89
C LEU A 87 4.44 11.81 -17.73
N VAL A 88 3.72 12.14 -18.80
CA VAL A 88 4.09 13.22 -19.74
C VAL A 88 3.14 14.40 -19.65
N SER A 89 1.88 14.16 -19.28
CA SER A 89 0.81 15.14 -19.24
C SER A 89 0.03 15.07 -17.94
N ILE A 90 -0.75 16.11 -17.62
CA ILE A 90 -1.63 16.13 -16.45
C ILE A 90 -2.65 14.97 -16.45
N LEU A 91 -3.07 14.52 -17.63
CA LEU A 91 -3.99 13.40 -17.79
C LEU A 91 -3.37 12.10 -17.28
N ASP A 92 -2.07 11.89 -17.45
CA ASP A 92 -1.40 10.69 -16.96
C ASP A 92 -1.46 10.60 -15.44
N TYR A 93 -1.24 11.73 -14.74
CA TYR A 93 -1.36 11.80 -13.28
C TYR A 93 -2.80 11.55 -12.81
N LEU A 94 -3.79 12.09 -13.53
CA LEU A 94 -5.21 11.84 -13.24
C LEU A 94 -5.58 10.36 -13.46
N ILE A 95 -5.01 9.69 -14.45
CA ILE A 95 -5.18 8.25 -14.68
C ILE A 95 -4.59 7.46 -13.51
N VAL A 96 -3.37 7.76 -13.06
CA VAL A 96 -2.77 7.09 -11.89
C VAL A 96 -3.62 7.31 -10.64
N LEU A 97 -4.09 8.54 -10.40
CA LEU A 97 -4.98 8.85 -9.29
C LEU A 97 -6.29 8.05 -9.41
N GLY A 98 -6.90 8.00 -10.59
CA GLY A 98 -8.11 7.23 -10.84
C GLY A 98 -7.93 5.74 -10.56
N GLN A 99 -6.82 5.15 -10.99
CA GLN A 99 -6.49 3.75 -10.71
C GLN A 99 -6.27 3.51 -9.21
N PHE A 100 -5.54 4.40 -8.53
CA PHE A 100 -5.37 4.35 -7.08
C PHE A 100 -6.71 4.36 -6.34
N LEU A 101 -7.62 5.27 -6.70
CA LEU A 101 -8.94 5.37 -6.10
C LEU A 101 -9.80 4.12 -6.38
N LEU A 102 -9.78 3.62 -7.62
CA LEU A 102 -10.55 2.45 -8.03
C LEU A 102 -10.09 1.20 -7.29
N VAL A 103 -8.79 0.91 -7.33
CA VAL A 103 -8.22 -0.28 -6.67
C VAL A 103 -8.35 -0.16 -5.16
N GLY A 104 -8.08 1.03 -4.59
CA GLY A 104 -8.24 1.26 -3.16
C GLY A 104 -9.67 1.04 -2.68
N SER A 105 -10.67 1.55 -3.42
CA SER A 105 -12.08 1.35 -3.09
C SER A 105 -12.49 -0.12 -3.21
N PHE A 106 -12.01 -0.82 -4.24
CA PHE A 106 -12.26 -2.25 -4.44
C PHE A 106 -11.70 -3.10 -3.29
N LEU A 107 -10.44 -2.87 -2.91
CA LEU A 107 -9.79 -3.57 -1.80
C LEU A 107 -10.47 -3.27 -0.46
N TRP A 108 -10.85 -2.00 -0.22
CA TRP A 108 -11.59 -1.61 0.98
C TRP A 108 -12.96 -2.30 1.06
N LEU A 109 -13.69 -2.38 -0.06
CA LEU A 109 -14.99 -3.05 -0.11
C LEU A 109 -14.86 -4.54 0.21
N ILE A 110 -13.86 -5.22 -0.36
CA ILE A 110 -13.57 -6.63 -0.04
C ILE A 110 -13.27 -6.78 1.45
N ALA A 111 -12.39 -5.93 2.01
CA ALA A 111 -12.05 -5.96 3.42
C ALA A 111 -13.28 -5.71 4.32
N TYR A 112 -14.13 -4.75 3.96
CA TYR A 112 -15.36 -4.46 4.68
C TYR A 112 -16.33 -5.65 4.68
N ILE A 113 -16.53 -6.31 3.53
CA ILE A 113 -17.39 -7.48 3.43
C ILE A 113 -16.83 -8.62 4.29
N ILE A 114 -15.54 -8.94 4.14
CA ILE A 114 -14.92 -10.05 4.87
C ILE A 114 -14.90 -9.79 6.37
N PHE A 115 -14.30 -8.68 6.81
CA PHE A 115 -14.07 -8.44 8.23
C PHE A 115 -15.30 -7.87 8.93
N GLY A 116 -16.00 -6.92 8.29
CA GLY A 116 -17.14 -6.23 8.89
C GLY A 116 -18.48 -6.97 8.77
N LYS A 117 -18.67 -7.84 7.77
CA LYS A 117 -19.94 -8.58 7.59
C LYS A 117 -19.82 -10.07 7.87
N LEU A 118 -18.82 -10.75 7.28
CA LEU A 118 -18.71 -12.21 7.39
C LEU A 118 -18.08 -12.64 8.71
N LEU A 119 -16.97 -12.03 9.11
CA LEU A 119 -16.21 -12.42 10.30
C LEU A 119 -16.67 -11.69 11.58
N LYS A 120 -17.53 -10.67 11.46
CA LYS A 120 -18.00 -9.81 12.58
C LYS A 120 -16.86 -9.39 13.52
N LYS A 121 -15.71 -9.06 12.94
CA LYS A 121 -14.58 -8.49 13.68
C LYS A 121 -14.66 -6.98 13.68
#